data_AF-J8EHC4-F1
#
_entry.id   AF-J8EHC4-F1
#
_cell.length_a   1.000
_cell.length_b   1.000
_cell.length_c   1.000
_cell.angle_alpha   90.00
_cell.angle_beta   90.00
_cell.angle_gamma   90.00
#
_symmetry.space_group_name_H-M   'P 1'
#
loop_
_entity.id
_entity.type
_entity.pdbx_description
1 polymer ?
#
loop_
_entity_poly.entity_id
_entity_poly.type
_entity_poly.pdbx_seq_one_letter_code
_entity_poly.pdbx_strand_id
1 'polypeptide(L)'
;MAVYRNVQVNFWQDEFVLDLTPEERYFYIYLLTGTKTKQCGIYILPKRLAELETGYSMETVEKLLNRFVEYGKILYDAETKELFIINWLHYNPILNTNVEKCVLRELKTVKSNEFIHMFLRKCLEEEYKIPLLLQYFGMPKEEGSQAVIEEKEDMKEVETVEEATSHSKVYKFYEQNISSLSPYIVKELKEWIQKVSGETVLEALKIAFENNKGTLAYVNGILRNWCKKGRVRFSKGKEIVRKREVFSLYDP
;
A
#
# COMPACT_ATOMS: atom_id res chain seq x y z
N MET A 1 -12.54 0.77 6.36
CA MET A 1 -11.50 1.31 7.27
C MET A 1 -11.75 2.80 7.43
N ALA A 2 -11.37 3.42 8.55
CA ALA A 2 -11.42 4.88 8.63
C ALA A 2 -10.39 5.49 7.66
N VAL A 3 -10.78 6.53 6.94
CA VAL A 3 -9.85 7.34 6.13
C VAL A 3 -9.37 8.47 7.03
N TYR A 4 -8.09 8.45 7.37
CA TYR A 4 -7.44 9.46 8.21
C TYR A 4 -6.18 9.94 7.49
N ARG A 5 -5.90 11.25 7.60
CA ARG A 5 -4.72 11.91 7.03
C ARG A 5 -3.97 12.60 8.16
N ASN A 6 -2.72 12.22 8.34
CA ASN A 6 -1.86 12.77 9.38
C ASN A 6 -1.18 14.04 8.85
N VAL A 7 -1.30 15.15 9.57
CA VAL A 7 -0.40 16.31 9.40
C VAL A 7 0.60 16.27 10.55
N GLN A 8 1.90 16.36 10.24
CA GLN A 8 2.94 16.38 11.26
C GLN A 8 2.89 17.70 12.04
N VAL A 9 3.13 17.67 13.36
CA VAL A 9 3.07 18.90 14.19
C VAL A 9 4.07 19.97 13.72
N ASN A 10 5.22 19.54 13.20
CA ASN A 10 6.25 20.40 12.62
C ASN A 10 5.76 21.24 11.42
N PHE A 11 4.61 20.92 10.80
CA PHE A 11 3.96 21.75 9.79
C PHE A 11 3.79 23.21 10.26
N TRP A 12 3.48 23.43 11.54
CA TRP A 12 3.31 24.77 12.12
C TRP A 12 4.63 25.50 12.42
N GLN A 13 5.77 24.86 12.14
CA GLN A 13 7.13 25.39 12.31
C GLN A 13 7.91 25.44 10.99
N ASP A 14 7.30 25.01 9.88
CA ASP A 14 7.87 25.11 8.53
C ASP A 14 7.92 26.58 8.09
N GLU A 15 9.09 27.04 7.65
CA GLU A 15 9.37 28.44 7.31
C GLU A 15 8.38 28.99 6.27
N PHE A 16 8.10 28.21 5.22
CA PHE A 16 7.11 28.56 4.21
C PHE A 16 5.69 28.62 4.79
N VAL A 17 5.30 27.69 5.66
CA VAL A 17 3.97 27.72 6.31
C VAL A 17 3.82 28.92 7.24
N LEU A 18 4.89 29.41 7.88
CA LEU A 18 4.88 30.62 8.71
C LEU A 18 4.59 31.88 7.88
N ASP A 19 5.17 32.00 6.69
CA ASP A 19 4.94 33.13 5.76
C ASP A 19 3.55 33.12 5.08
N LEU A 20 2.89 31.96 4.98
CA LEU A 20 1.53 31.89 4.44
C LEU A 20 0.52 32.71 5.28
N THR A 21 -0.37 33.43 4.59
CA THR A 21 -1.54 34.04 5.26
C THR A 21 -2.46 32.98 5.87
N PRO A 22 -3.33 33.33 6.85
CA PRO A 22 -4.24 32.36 7.46
C PRO A 22 -5.19 31.66 6.46
N GLU A 23 -5.62 32.37 5.41
CA GLU A 23 -6.45 31.84 4.31
C GLU A 23 -5.69 30.76 3.53
N GLU A 24 -4.46 31.05 3.11
CA GLU A 24 -3.60 30.09 2.40
C GLU A 24 -3.21 28.91 3.28
N ARG A 25 -2.91 29.14 4.56
CA ARG A 25 -2.54 28.09 5.50
C ARG A 25 -3.71 27.11 5.73
N TYR A 26 -4.93 27.63 5.86
CA TYR A 26 -6.14 26.80 5.89
C TYR A 26 -6.34 26.05 4.57
N PHE A 27 -6.20 26.72 3.43
CA PHE A 27 -6.34 26.08 2.12
C PHE A 27 -5.30 24.97 1.89
N TYR A 28 -4.05 25.16 2.32
CA TYR A 28 -3.01 24.14 2.21
C TYR A 28 -3.31 22.92 3.09
N ILE A 29 -3.78 23.12 4.33
CA ILE A 29 -4.27 22.02 5.17
C ILE A 29 -5.43 21.30 4.47
N TYR A 30 -6.39 22.02 3.89
CA TYR A 30 -7.48 21.44 3.10
C TYR A 30 -6.96 20.57 1.93
N LEU A 31 -5.94 21.02 1.19
CA LEU A 31 -5.30 20.22 0.14
C LEU A 31 -4.60 18.96 0.68
N LEU A 32 -4.01 19.03 1.88
CA LEU A 32 -3.33 17.90 2.53
C LEU A 32 -4.30 16.88 3.16
N THR A 33 -5.49 17.31 3.61
CA THR A 33 -6.45 16.46 4.35
C THR A 33 -7.81 16.28 3.69
N GLY A 34 -8.02 16.83 2.48
CA GLY A 34 -9.31 16.85 1.79
C GLY A 34 -9.90 15.47 1.48
N THR A 35 -11.21 15.40 1.27
CA THR A 35 -12.00 14.14 1.19
C THR A 35 -11.61 13.22 0.02
N LYS A 36 -10.87 13.74 -0.96
CA LYS A 36 -10.40 13.02 -2.15
C LYS A 36 -8.92 12.61 -2.10
N THR A 37 -8.18 13.02 -1.07
CA THR A 37 -6.73 12.77 -0.95
C THR A 37 -6.38 11.28 -1.01
N LYS A 38 -5.46 10.90 -1.90
CA LYS A 38 -4.96 9.54 -2.12
C LYS A 38 -3.59 9.34 -1.46
N GLN A 39 -3.19 8.09 -1.19
CA GLN A 39 -1.86 7.78 -0.65
C GLN A 39 -0.73 8.17 -1.60
N CYS A 40 -0.95 8.20 -2.91
CA CYS A 40 -0.02 8.73 -3.90
C CYS A 40 0.08 10.28 -3.96
N GLY A 41 -0.78 11.02 -3.26
CA GLY A 41 -0.79 12.50 -3.33
C GLY A 41 -1.30 13.08 -4.65
N ILE A 42 -1.82 12.24 -5.55
CA ILE A 42 -2.47 12.64 -6.81
C ILE A 42 -3.97 12.31 -6.73
N TYR A 43 -4.85 13.29 -6.90
CA TYR A 43 -6.30 13.09 -6.80
C TYR A 43 -7.12 14.10 -7.58
N ILE A 44 -8.36 13.74 -7.92
CA ILE A 44 -9.29 14.63 -8.63
C ILE A 44 -9.84 15.66 -7.63
N LEU A 45 -9.59 16.95 -7.89
CA LEU A 45 -10.11 18.08 -7.13
C LEU A 45 -10.86 19.04 -8.08
N PRO A 46 -12.16 18.87 -8.32
CA PRO A 46 -12.94 19.84 -9.06
C PRO A 46 -13.00 21.15 -8.26
N LYS A 47 -12.72 22.31 -8.87
CA LYS A 47 -12.78 23.63 -8.20
C LYS A 47 -14.11 23.87 -7.45
N ARG A 48 -15.25 23.42 -8.01
CA ARG A 48 -16.58 23.45 -7.40
C ARG A 48 -16.74 22.58 -6.13
N LEU A 49 -15.90 21.56 -5.94
CA LEU A 49 -15.85 20.79 -4.70
C LEU A 49 -15.10 21.57 -3.61
N ALA A 50 -13.96 22.16 -3.95
CA ALA A 50 -13.21 23.02 -3.03
C ALA A 50 -14.03 24.24 -2.60
N GLU A 51 -14.76 24.87 -3.52
CA GLU A 51 -15.73 25.95 -3.24
C GLU A 51 -16.75 25.52 -2.16
N LEU A 52 -17.31 24.31 -2.28
CA LEU A 52 -18.29 23.76 -1.35
C LEU A 52 -17.69 23.32 0.00
N GLU A 53 -16.50 22.69 -0.01
CA GLU A 53 -15.86 22.16 1.21
C GLU A 53 -15.12 23.24 2.03
N THR A 54 -14.71 24.36 1.40
CA THR A 54 -14.05 25.49 2.09
C THR A 54 -14.98 26.69 2.37
N GLY A 55 -16.08 26.81 1.63
CA GLY A 55 -16.99 27.96 1.70
C GLY A 55 -16.47 29.23 1.01
N TYR A 56 -15.34 29.16 0.31
CA TYR A 56 -14.80 30.26 -0.51
C TYR A 56 -15.54 30.41 -1.84
N SER A 57 -15.37 31.54 -2.52
CA SER A 57 -15.84 31.72 -3.89
C SER A 57 -14.97 30.94 -4.89
N MET A 58 -15.54 30.62 -6.06
CA MET A 58 -14.81 30.03 -7.18
C MET A 58 -13.54 30.85 -7.54
N GLU A 59 -13.62 32.18 -7.51
CA GLU A 59 -12.49 33.10 -7.77
C GLU A 59 -11.39 32.96 -6.71
N THR A 60 -11.74 32.93 -5.43
CA THR A 60 -10.78 32.71 -4.33
C THR A 60 -10.13 31.34 -4.43
N VAL A 61 -10.89 30.28 -4.72
CA VAL A 61 -10.35 28.92 -4.93
C VAL A 61 -9.36 28.88 -6.10
N GLU A 62 -9.69 29.53 -7.22
CA GLU A 62 -8.83 29.59 -8.40
C GLU A 62 -7.55 30.39 -8.14
N LYS A 63 -7.65 31.54 -7.47
CA LYS A 63 -6.51 32.35 -7.03
C LYS A 63 -5.60 31.60 -6.06
N LEU A 64 -6.15 30.88 -5.09
CA LEU A 64 -5.37 30.09 -4.13
C LEU A 64 -4.67 28.91 -4.80
N LEU A 65 -5.36 28.17 -5.68
CA LEU A 65 -4.73 27.10 -6.47
C LEU A 65 -3.54 27.62 -7.30
N ASN A 66 -3.72 28.74 -8.01
CA ASN A 66 -2.66 29.32 -8.82
C ASN A 66 -1.45 29.72 -7.96
N ARG A 67 -1.65 30.35 -6.79
CA ARG A 67 -0.56 30.67 -5.85
C ARG A 67 0.20 29.42 -5.37
N PHE A 68 -0.48 28.31 -5.06
CA PHE A 68 0.21 27.08 -4.66
C PHE A 68 0.95 26.37 -5.80
N VAL A 69 0.56 26.61 -7.06
CA VAL A 69 1.34 26.23 -8.26
C VAL A 69 2.56 27.13 -8.42
N GLU A 70 2.40 28.46 -8.30
CA GLU A 70 3.51 29.43 -8.32
C GLU A 70 4.55 29.17 -7.21
N TYR A 71 4.11 28.72 -6.02
CA TYR A 71 4.98 28.32 -4.91
C TYR A 71 5.66 26.95 -5.09
N GLY A 72 5.39 26.23 -6.19
CA GLY A 72 5.96 24.90 -6.44
C GLY A 72 5.57 23.86 -5.39
N LYS A 73 4.40 23.99 -4.76
CA LYS A 73 3.90 23.04 -3.74
C LYS A 73 2.93 22.03 -4.33
N ILE A 74 2.16 22.42 -5.34
CA ILE A 74 1.24 21.56 -6.09
C ILE A 74 1.41 21.75 -7.61
N LEU A 75 0.92 20.79 -8.37
CA LEU A 75 0.55 20.95 -9.78
C LEU A 75 -0.96 20.72 -9.90
N TYR A 76 -1.60 21.38 -10.86
CA TYR A 76 -3.04 21.24 -11.13
C TYR A 76 -3.30 21.17 -12.63
N ASP A 77 -3.91 20.07 -13.07
CA ASP A 77 -4.33 19.84 -14.45
C ASP A 77 -5.80 20.27 -14.61
N ALA A 78 -6.06 21.22 -15.51
CA ALA A 78 -7.39 21.78 -15.74
C ALA A 78 -8.33 20.86 -16.55
N GLU A 79 -7.78 19.96 -17.38
CA GLU A 79 -8.55 19.05 -18.23
C GLU A 79 -9.03 17.84 -17.42
N THR A 80 -8.10 17.13 -16.77
CA THR A 80 -8.44 15.97 -15.93
C THR A 80 -9.05 16.37 -14.59
N LYS A 81 -8.78 17.60 -14.14
CA LYS A 81 -9.13 18.17 -12.81
C LYS A 81 -8.39 17.45 -11.69
N GLU A 82 -7.17 16.99 -11.97
CA GLU A 82 -6.29 16.31 -11.03
C GLU A 82 -5.29 17.29 -10.41
N LEU A 83 -5.00 17.09 -9.13
CA LEU A 83 -4.02 17.84 -8.35
C LEU A 83 -2.95 16.86 -7.88
N PHE A 84 -1.68 17.24 -7.99
CA PHE A 84 -0.52 16.50 -7.49
C PHE A 84 0.25 17.34 -6.47
N ILE A 85 0.50 16.81 -5.27
CA ILE A 85 1.26 17.49 -4.20
C ILE A 85 2.75 17.11 -4.30
N ILE A 86 3.61 18.07 -4.62
CA ILE A 86 4.98 17.85 -5.11
C ILE A 86 5.90 17.17 -4.06
N ASN A 87 5.73 17.49 -2.77
CA ASN A 87 6.52 16.92 -1.67
C ASN A 87 5.72 15.91 -0.81
N TRP A 88 4.68 15.28 -1.37
CA TRP A 88 3.82 14.37 -0.63
C TRP A 88 4.55 13.16 -0.01
N LEU A 89 5.48 12.55 -0.77
CA LEU A 89 6.21 11.34 -0.39
C LEU A 89 7.07 11.53 0.86
N HIS A 90 7.66 12.71 1.05
CA HIS A 90 8.47 13.05 2.23
C HIS A 90 7.69 12.88 3.55
N TYR A 91 6.40 13.24 3.55
CA TYR A 91 5.51 13.09 4.71
C TYR A 91 4.71 11.77 4.68
N ASN A 92 4.57 11.13 3.51
CA ASN A 92 3.77 9.91 3.29
C ASN A 92 4.58 8.78 2.60
N PRO A 93 5.72 8.34 3.17
CA PRO A 93 6.67 7.45 2.52
C PRO A 93 6.11 6.04 2.19
N ILE A 94 6.59 5.44 1.10
CA ILE A 94 6.22 4.08 0.68
C ILE A 94 7.06 3.05 1.46
N LEU A 95 6.74 2.89 2.74
CA LEU A 95 7.53 2.06 3.68
C LEU A 95 7.34 0.54 3.50
N ASN A 96 6.32 0.09 2.77
CA ASN A 96 6.05 -1.35 2.58
C ASN A 96 5.15 -1.65 1.37
N THR A 97 5.16 -2.90 0.94
CA THR A 97 4.41 -3.43 -0.21
C THR A 97 2.88 -3.27 -0.11
N ASN A 98 2.30 -3.08 1.07
CA ASN A 98 0.85 -2.82 1.19
C ASN A 98 0.53 -1.35 0.90
N VAL A 99 1.40 -0.41 1.31
CA VAL A 99 1.32 1.00 0.88
C VAL A 99 1.54 1.09 -0.62
N GLU A 100 2.54 0.38 -1.15
CA GLU A 100 2.81 0.27 -2.58
C GLU A 100 1.61 -0.29 -3.38
N LYS A 101 0.99 -1.40 -2.94
CA LYS A 101 -0.27 -1.92 -3.53
C LYS A 101 -1.45 -0.96 -3.38
N CYS A 102 -1.43 -0.03 -2.43
CA CYS A 102 -2.44 1.03 -2.35
C CYS A 102 -2.17 2.09 -3.42
N VAL A 103 -0.95 2.64 -3.46
CA VAL A 103 -0.47 3.60 -4.46
C VAL A 103 -0.68 3.07 -5.88
N LEU A 104 -0.40 1.80 -6.16
CA LEU A 104 -0.61 1.17 -7.47
C LEU A 104 -2.09 1.23 -7.92
N ARG A 105 -3.03 0.91 -7.02
CA ARG A 105 -4.48 0.97 -7.31
C ARG A 105 -4.95 2.41 -7.49
N GLU A 106 -4.35 3.35 -6.77
CA GLU A 106 -4.68 4.77 -6.86
C GLU A 106 -4.15 5.39 -8.17
N LEU A 107 -2.90 5.11 -8.56
CA LEU A 107 -2.29 5.56 -9.81
C LEU A 107 -3.01 4.99 -11.05
N LYS A 108 -3.51 3.74 -10.99
CA LYS A 108 -4.41 3.17 -12.01
C LYS A 108 -5.74 3.93 -12.21
N THR A 109 -6.05 4.90 -11.34
CA THR A 109 -7.23 5.78 -11.46
C THR A 109 -6.86 7.26 -11.67
N VAL A 110 -5.58 7.55 -11.92
CA VAL A 110 -5.08 8.85 -12.37
C VAL A 110 -5.15 8.90 -13.89
N LYS A 111 -5.53 10.03 -14.46
CA LYS A 111 -5.66 10.24 -15.91
C LYS A 111 -4.43 10.92 -16.51
N SER A 112 -3.82 11.84 -15.76
CA SER A 112 -2.59 12.51 -16.18
C SER A 112 -1.39 11.54 -16.14
N ASN A 113 -0.98 11.05 -17.32
CA ASN A 113 0.24 10.25 -17.47
C ASN A 113 1.49 11.04 -17.04
N GLU A 114 1.48 12.37 -17.19
CA GLU A 114 2.55 13.25 -16.71
C GLU A 114 2.71 13.13 -15.18
N PHE A 115 1.62 13.28 -14.41
CA PHE A 115 1.68 13.13 -12.95
C PHE A 115 2.11 11.71 -12.52
N ILE A 116 1.72 10.67 -13.26
CA ILE A 116 2.21 9.30 -13.01
C ILE A 116 3.73 9.22 -13.21
N HIS A 117 4.26 9.73 -14.33
CA HIS A 117 5.71 9.72 -14.60
C HIS A 117 6.50 10.60 -13.62
N MET A 118 5.99 11.78 -13.23
CA MET A 118 6.62 12.64 -12.22
C MET A 118 6.64 11.99 -10.83
N PHE A 119 5.55 11.31 -10.43
CA PHE A 119 5.50 10.56 -9.18
C PHE A 119 6.51 9.42 -9.16
N LEU A 120 6.59 8.65 -10.24
CA LEU A 120 7.56 7.56 -10.38
C LEU A 120 9.01 8.07 -10.38
N ARG A 121 9.28 9.22 -11.02
CA ARG A 121 10.60 9.88 -10.97
C ARG A 121 10.96 10.24 -9.53
N LYS A 122 10.06 10.90 -8.79
CA LYS A 122 10.24 11.21 -7.35
C LYS A 122 10.41 9.97 -6.47
N CYS A 123 9.76 8.85 -6.79
CA CYS A 123 10.01 7.60 -6.07
C CYS A 123 11.43 7.06 -6.30
N LEU A 124 12.03 7.28 -7.47
CA LEU A 124 13.40 6.87 -7.78
C LEU A 124 14.45 7.84 -7.20
N GLU A 125 14.18 9.16 -7.26
CA GLU A 125 15.00 10.21 -6.66
C GLU A 125 15.21 10.00 -5.14
N GLU A 126 14.18 9.50 -4.45
CA GLU A 126 14.20 9.21 -3.00
C GLU A 126 14.42 7.71 -2.67
N GLU A 127 15.01 6.95 -3.61
CA GLU A 127 15.41 5.53 -3.46
C GLU A 127 14.31 4.56 -2.96
N TYR A 128 13.03 4.88 -3.16
CA TYR A 128 11.93 4.03 -2.70
C TYR A 128 11.86 2.70 -3.45
N LYS A 129 11.67 1.61 -2.70
CA LYS A 129 11.53 0.25 -3.24
C LYS A 129 10.11 0.06 -3.78
N ILE A 130 9.92 0.39 -5.06
CA ILE A 130 8.63 0.37 -5.78
C ILE A 130 8.54 -0.66 -6.94
N PRO A 131 8.94 -1.94 -6.75
CA PRO A 131 8.98 -2.93 -7.83
C PRO A 131 7.64 -3.16 -8.54
N LEU A 132 6.50 -3.10 -7.84
CA LEU A 132 5.17 -3.28 -8.43
C LEU A 132 4.73 -2.08 -9.26
N LEU A 133 5.19 -0.87 -8.92
CA LEU A 133 4.90 0.32 -9.71
C LEU A 133 5.70 0.30 -11.01
N LEU A 134 7.00 0.01 -10.93
CA LEU A 134 7.89 -0.10 -12.09
C LEU A 134 7.49 -1.27 -13.00
N GLN A 135 7.00 -2.38 -12.45
CA GLN A 135 6.47 -3.51 -13.23
C GLN A 135 5.23 -3.13 -14.05
N TYR A 136 4.39 -2.21 -13.55
CA TYR A 136 3.12 -1.88 -14.20
C TYR A 136 3.18 -0.66 -15.12
N PHE A 137 3.92 0.39 -14.74
CA PHE A 137 4.03 1.64 -15.51
C PHE A 137 5.34 1.73 -16.32
N GLY A 138 6.28 0.80 -16.11
CA GLY A 138 7.64 0.88 -16.64
C GLY A 138 8.51 1.88 -15.89
N MET A 139 9.75 2.04 -16.36
CA MET A 139 10.60 3.17 -15.98
C MET A 139 10.04 4.46 -16.62
N PRO A 140 10.05 5.61 -15.92
CA PRO A 140 9.83 6.89 -16.56
C PRO A 140 10.87 7.08 -17.65
N LYS A 141 10.45 7.30 -18.90
CA LYS A 141 11.37 7.69 -19.96
C LYS A 141 11.92 9.07 -19.61
N GLU A 142 13.23 9.24 -19.69
CA GLU A 142 13.83 10.56 -19.93
C GLU A 142 13.33 11.09 -21.29
N GLU A 143 13.41 12.40 -21.53
CA GLU A 143 12.70 13.05 -22.64
C GLU A 143 13.27 12.67 -24.02
N GLY A 144 12.82 11.54 -24.55
CA GLY A 144 13.19 11.01 -25.85
C GLY A 144 12.54 9.65 -26.16
N SER A 145 11.97 9.53 -27.36
CA SER A 145 11.38 8.31 -27.97
C SER A 145 9.96 7.92 -27.52
N GLN A 146 9.02 8.04 -28.46
CA GLN A 146 7.57 7.86 -28.30
C GLN A 146 7.12 6.40 -28.07
N ALA A 147 5.87 6.22 -27.61
CA ALA A 147 5.03 5.00 -27.71
C ALA A 147 5.60 3.70 -27.04
N VAL A 148 4.91 2.57 -26.93
CA VAL A 148 3.54 2.13 -27.37
C VAL A 148 2.78 1.54 -26.17
N ILE A 149 1.44 1.59 -26.17
CA ILE A 149 0.57 0.88 -25.23
C ILE A 149 0.20 -0.49 -25.81
N GLU A 150 0.34 -1.58 -25.04
CA GLU A 150 -0.38 -2.83 -25.29
C GLU A 150 -1.01 -3.37 -23.99
N GLU A 151 -2.33 -3.54 -23.99
CA GLU A 151 -3.04 -4.41 -23.05
C GLU A 151 -3.05 -5.84 -23.61
N LYS A 152 -2.80 -6.87 -22.78
CA LYS A 152 -3.21 -8.25 -23.05
C LYS A 152 -3.58 -8.99 -21.75
N GLU A 153 -4.65 -9.77 -21.81
CA GLU A 153 -5.14 -10.64 -20.74
C GLU A 153 -4.76 -12.11 -20.95
N ASP A 154 -5.07 -12.93 -19.94
CA ASP A 154 -5.31 -14.39 -19.94
C ASP A 154 -4.21 -15.45 -20.20
N MET A 155 -3.81 -16.06 -19.07
CA MET A 155 -3.88 -17.51 -18.73
C MET A 155 -3.28 -18.65 -19.59
N LYS A 156 -2.61 -19.55 -18.84
CA LYS A 156 -2.56 -21.04 -18.96
C LYS A 156 -1.59 -21.68 -19.97
N GLU A 157 -1.09 -22.92 -19.79
CA GLU A 157 -1.12 -23.90 -18.65
C GLU A 157 0.32 -24.22 -18.14
N VAL A 158 0.63 -24.65 -16.90
CA VAL A 158 0.03 -25.59 -15.92
C VAL A 158 0.30 -27.08 -16.22
N GLU A 159 0.71 -27.96 -15.29
CA GLU A 159 1.60 -27.90 -14.10
C GLU A 159 1.99 -29.39 -13.81
N THR A 160 3.25 -29.86 -13.92
CA THR A 160 3.62 -31.28 -13.65
C THR A 160 3.52 -31.66 -12.16
N VAL A 161 2.29 -31.99 -11.78
CA VAL A 161 1.84 -33.23 -11.13
C VAL A 161 2.23 -33.49 -9.67
N GLU A 162 1.17 -33.67 -8.88
CA GLU A 162 1.08 -34.20 -7.51
C GLU A 162 1.76 -33.39 -6.39
N GLU A 163 2.96 -33.70 -5.88
CA GLU A 163 3.45 -33.06 -4.63
C GLU A 163 3.56 -31.53 -4.72
N ALA A 164 3.99 -31.00 -5.87
CA ALA A 164 4.08 -29.56 -6.10
C ALA A 164 2.70 -28.87 -6.06
N THR A 165 1.62 -29.58 -6.40
CA THR A 165 0.28 -28.97 -6.55
C THR A 165 -0.35 -28.57 -5.22
N SER A 166 -0.12 -29.34 -4.14
CA SER A 166 -0.62 -28.99 -2.81
C SER A 166 0.10 -27.76 -2.24
N HIS A 167 1.42 -27.71 -2.42
CA HIS A 167 2.24 -26.54 -2.07
C HIS A 167 1.80 -25.30 -2.86
N SER A 168 1.66 -25.44 -4.18
CA SER A 168 1.19 -24.40 -5.11
C SER A 168 -0.18 -23.85 -4.69
N LYS A 169 -1.15 -24.70 -4.33
CA LYS A 169 -2.47 -24.28 -3.83
C LYS A 169 -2.39 -23.47 -2.54
N VAL A 170 -1.57 -23.87 -1.56
CA VAL A 170 -1.37 -23.12 -0.30
C VAL A 170 -0.76 -21.75 -0.57
N TYR A 171 0.31 -21.69 -1.37
CA TYR A 171 1.00 -20.44 -1.71
C TYR A 171 0.10 -19.49 -2.52
N LYS A 172 -0.53 -19.98 -3.61
CA LYS A 172 -1.47 -19.19 -4.43
C LYS A 172 -2.63 -18.65 -3.59
N PHE A 173 -3.24 -19.46 -2.72
CA PHE A 173 -4.33 -19.00 -1.86
C PHE A 173 -3.87 -17.90 -0.89
N TYR A 174 -2.71 -18.08 -0.25
CA TYR A 174 -2.14 -17.07 0.65
C TYR A 174 -1.84 -15.76 -0.08
N GLU A 175 -1.25 -15.83 -1.28
CA GLU A 175 -0.88 -14.65 -2.08
C GLU A 175 -2.09 -13.88 -2.62
N GLN A 176 -3.13 -14.61 -3.05
CA GLN A 176 -4.37 -14.03 -3.59
C GLN A 176 -5.28 -13.43 -2.51
N ASN A 177 -5.39 -14.08 -1.35
CA ASN A 177 -6.43 -13.76 -0.35
C ASN A 177 -5.88 -13.14 0.94
N ILE A 178 -4.58 -13.25 1.22
CA ILE A 178 -4.00 -12.89 2.52
C ILE A 178 -2.89 -11.83 2.39
N SER A 179 -1.73 -12.17 1.80
CA SER A 179 -0.57 -11.26 1.74
C SER A 179 0.53 -11.80 0.81
N SER A 180 1.45 -10.95 0.37
CA SER A 180 2.62 -11.38 -0.42
C SER A 180 3.48 -12.41 0.31
N LEU A 181 4.02 -13.38 -0.43
CA LEU A 181 4.84 -14.47 0.10
C LEU A 181 6.30 -14.02 0.38
N SER A 182 6.55 -13.42 1.54
CA SER A 182 7.93 -13.12 1.95
C SER A 182 8.74 -14.41 2.23
N PRO A 183 10.08 -14.38 2.16
CA PRO A 183 10.91 -15.58 2.40
C PRO A 183 10.66 -16.25 3.76
N TYR A 184 10.34 -15.45 4.79
CA TYR A 184 9.94 -15.94 6.11
C TYR A 184 8.57 -16.66 6.06
N ILE A 185 7.59 -16.09 5.36
CA ILE A 185 6.24 -16.65 5.18
C ILE A 185 6.30 -17.97 4.41
N VAL A 186 7.06 -18.01 3.30
CA VAL A 186 7.29 -19.23 2.50
C VAL A 186 7.90 -20.33 3.38
N LYS A 187 8.90 -20.00 4.20
CA LYS A 187 9.51 -20.95 5.13
C LYS A 187 8.50 -21.46 6.17
N GLU A 188 7.76 -20.58 6.84
CA GLU A 188 6.82 -20.97 7.89
C GLU A 188 5.65 -21.81 7.34
N LEU A 189 5.12 -21.47 6.17
CA LEU A 189 4.13 -22.30 5.47
C LEU A 189 4.72 -23.66 5.04
N LYS A 190 5.92 -23.69 4.44
CA LYS A 190 6.59 -24.94 4.06
C LYS A 190 6.79 -25.88 5.25
N GLU A 191 7.24 -25.32 6.38
CA GLU A 191 7.38 -26.05 7.64
C GLU A 191 6.05 -26.60 8.16
N TRP A 192 4.94 -25.88 8.02
CA TRP A 192 3.62 -26.39 8.41
C TRP A 192 3.11 -27.47 7.47
N ILE A 193 3.24 -27.29 6.16
CA ILE A 193 2.79 -28.28 5.17
C ILE A 193 3.48 -29.64 5.41
N GLN A 194 4.78 -29.64 5.72
CA GLN A 194 5.54 -30.85 6.06
C GLN A 194 5.08 -31.52 7.38
N LYS A 195 4.47 -30.77 8.30
CA LYS A 195 4.01 -31.25 9.63
C LYS A 195 2.57 -31.78 9.62
N VAL A 196 1.69 -31.19 8.81
CA VAL A 196 0.22 -31.45 8.86
C VAL A 196 -0.49 -31.61 7.50
N SER A 197 0.25 -31.70 6.39
CA SER A 197 -0.24 -31.68 4.99
C SER A 197 -0.71 -30.30 4.49
N GLY A 198 -0.64 -30.10 3.17
CA GLY A 198 -0.98 -28.82 2.54
C GLY A 198 -2.47 -28.51 2.51
N GLU A 199 -3.32 -29.53 2.46
CA GLU A 199 -4.78 -29.35 2.45
C GLU A 199 -5.28 -28.82 3.79
N THR A 200 -4.76 -29.35 4.91
CA THR A 200 -5.02 -28.83 6.26
C THR A 200 -4.51 -27.40 6.44
N VAL A 201 -3.34 -27.06 5.88
CA VAL A 201 -2.86 -25.66 5.90
C VAL A 201 -3.80 -24.76 5.10
N LEU A 202 -4.20 -25.16 3.90
CA LEU A 202 -5.14 -24.42 3.05
C LEU A 202 -6.50 -24.19 3.74
N GLU A 203 -7.02 -25.19 4.45
CA GLU A 203 -8.27 -25.06 5.21
C GLU A 203 -8.13 -24.07 6.38
N ALA A 204 -7.01 -24.09 7.10
CA ALA A 204 -6.72 -23.09 8.13
C ALA A 204 -6.52 -21.67 7.56
N LEU A 205 -5.99 -21.54 6.34
CA LEU A 205 -5.93 -20.26 5.62
C LEU A 205 -7.32 -19.74 5.24
N LYS A 206 -8.22 -20.60 4.75
CA LYS A 206 -9.62 -20.24 4.42
C LYS A 206 -10.35 -19.70 5.65
N ILE A 207 -10.30 -20.43 6.77
CA ILE A 207 -10.94 -20.00 8.03
C ILE A 207 -10.33 -18.68 8.54
N ALA A 208 -9.02 -18.48 8.39
CA ALA A 208 -8.37 -17.22 8.74
C ALA A 208 -8.83 -16.05 7.85
N PHE A 209 -9.05 -16.29 6.55
CA PHE A 209 -9.59 -15.31 5.61
C PHE A 209 -11.05 -14.96 5.90
N GLU A 210 -11.93 -15.97 6.04
CA GLU A 210 -13.36 -15.81 6.36
C GLU A 210 -13.58 -15.04 7.68
N ASN A 211 -12.72 -15.25 8.68
CA ASN A 211 -12.77 -14.52 9.96
C ASN A 211 -12.14 -13.11 9.89
N ASN A 212 -11.76 -12.61 8.70
CA ASN A 212 -11.02 -11.36 8.47
C ASN A 212 -9.73 -11.26 9.32
N LYS A 213 -9.09 -12.40 9.58
CA LYS A 213 -7.92 -12.56 10.46
C LYS A 213 -6.80 -13.34 9.76
N GLY A 214 -6.50 -12.97 8.51
CA GLY A 214 -5.41 -13.52 7.68
C GLY A 214 -3.99 -13.29 8.20
N THR A 215 -3.76 -13.23 9.51
CA THR A 215 -2.39 -13.19 10.05
C THR A 215 -1.86 -14.61 10.22
N LEU A 216 -0.59 -14.83 9.87
CA LEU A 216 0.08 -16.12 10.11
C LEU A 216 0.05 -16.52 11.60
N ALA A 217 -0.01 -15.55 12.52
CA ALA A 217 -0.22 -15.79 13.95
C ALA A 217 -1.58 -16.45 14.28
N TYR A 218 -2.66 -16.07 13.58
CA TYR A 218 -3.98 -16.67 13.75
C TYR A 218 -4.07 -18.06 13.09
N VAL A 219 -3.51 -18.21 11.88
CA VAL A 219 -3.36 -19.51 11.19
C VAL A 219 -2.58 -20.51 12.07
N ASN A 220 -1.45 -20.07 12.64
CA ASN A 220 -0.69 -20.80 13.65
C ASN A 220 -1.56 -21.25 14.83
N GLY A 221 -2.45 -20.38 15.31
CA GLY A 221 -3.40 -20.69 16.39
C GLY A 221 -4.37 -21.80 16.02
N ILE A 222 -4.95 -21.75 14.81
CA ILE A 222 -5.85 -22.78 14.27
C ILE A 222 -5.13 -24.13 14.18
N LEU A 223 -3.98 -24.18 13.51
CA LEU A 223 -3.23 -25.42 13.28
C LEU A 223 -2.76 -26.07 14.60
N ARG A 224 -2.27 -25.27 15.57
CA ARG A 224 -1.91 -25.77 16.91
C ARG A 224 -3.12 -26.32 17.67
N ASN A 225 -4.29 -25.69 17.55
CA ASN A 225 -5.53 -26.15 18.19
C ASN A 225 -6.00 -27.49 17.61
N TRP A 226 -5.93 -27.65 16.28
CA TRP A 226 -6.26 -28.91 15.59
C TRP A 226 -5.31 -30.05 15.94
N CYS A 227 -4.01 -29.79 16.04
CA CYS A 227 -3.02 -30.75 16.55
C CYS A 227 -3.35 -31.14 18.01
N LYS A 228 -3.59 -30.16 18.90
CA LYS A 228 -3.91 -30.41 20.32
C LYS A 228 -5.21 -31.19 20.52
N LYS A 229 -6.18 -31.07 19.60
CA LYS A 229 -7.44 -31.82 19.61
C LYS A 229 -7.37 -33.16 18.85
N GLY A 230 -6.20 -33.59 18.40
CA GLY A 230 -6.00 -34.88 17.73
C GLY A 230 -6.68 -35.01 16.37
N ARG A 231 -7.17 -33.92 15.77
CA ARG A 231 -7.83 -33.94 14.45
C ARG A 231 -6.86 -34.16 13.29
N VAL A 232 -5.55 -33.94 13.52
CA VAL A 232 -4.50 -34.11 12.52
C VAL A 232 -3.30 -34.80 13.19
N ARG A 233 -2.67 -35.74 12.49
CA ARG A 233 -1.60 -36.60 13.02
C ARG A 233 -0.23 -36.11 12.55
N PHE A 234 0.67 -35.83 13.49
CA PHE A 234 2.05 -35.40 13.20
C PHE A 234 2.83 -36.42 12.35
N SER A 235 3.53 -35.94 11.33
CA SER A 235 4.73 -36.61 10.83
C SER A 235 5.84 -36.52 11.89
N LYS A 236 6.53 -37.63 12.21
CA LYS A 236 7.56 -37.63 13.27
C LYS A 236 8.82 -36.89 12.81
N GLY A 237 9.02 -35.66 13.30
CA GLY A 237 10.18 -34.83 12.92
C GLY A 237 10.57 -33.77 13.94
N LYS A 238 11.23 -34.18 15.04
CA LYS A 238 11.95 -33.38 16.07
C LYS A 238 11.25 -32.10 16.58
N GLU A 239 10.77 -32.15 17.81
CA GLU A 239 10.41 -30.95 18.57
C GLU A 239 11.64 -30.06 18.83
N ILE A 240 11.46 -28.73 18.73
CA ILE A 240 12.35 -27.75 19.37
C ILE A 240 11.48 -26.82 20.21
N VAL A 241 11.37 -27.13 21.50
CA VAL A 241 10.59 -26.34 22.46
C VAL A 241 11.38 -25.07 22.83
N ARG A 242 11.08 -23.96 22.15
CA ARG A 242 11.47 -22.62 22.64
C ARG A 242 10.44 -22.15 23.67
N LYS A 243 10.70 -22.45 24.95
CA LYS A 243 10.09 -21.68 26.05
C LYS A 243 10.47 -20.20 25.87
N ARG A 244 9.53 -19.29 26.10
CA ARG A 244 9.86 -17.90 26.41
C ARG A 244 10.06 -17.83 27.92
N GLU A 245 11.28 -17.56 28.35
CA GLU A 245 11.53 -17.14 29.72
C GLU A 245 11.12 -15.67 29.86
N VAL A 246 10.43 -15.36 30.96
CA VAL A 246 10.00 -14.00 31.28
C VAL A 246 11.07 -13.40 32.18
N PHE A 247 11.88 -12.49 31.62
CA PHE A 247 12.79 -11.70 32.43
C PHE A 247 11.97 -10.69 33.24
N SER A 248 11.76 -10.99 34.53
CA SER A 248 11.40 -9.98 35.52
C SER A 248 12.67 -9.26 35.95
N LEU A 249 12.68 -7.94 35.83
CA LEU A 249 13.70 -7.05 36.37
C LEU A 249 13.00 -5.80 36.89
N TYR A 250 12.64 -5.81 38.17
CA TYR A 250 13.13 -4.85 39.18
C TYR A 250 12.48 -5.16 40.54
N ASP A 251 13.34 -5.55 41.48
CA ASP A 251 13.20 -5.61 42.95
C ASP A 251 14.58 -5.09 43.46
N PRO A 252 14.70 -4.43 44.62
CA PRO A 252 14.28 -5.00 45.92
C PRO A 252 13.50 -4.07 46.87
#